data_AF-A0A959ZGT0-F1
#
_entry.id   AF-A0A959ZGT0-F1
#
_cell.length_a   1.000
_cell.length_b   1.000
_cell.length_c   1.000
_cell.angle_alpha   90.00
_cell.angle_beta   90.00
_cell.angle_gamma   90.00
#
_symmetry.space_group_name_H-M   'P 1'
#
loop_
_entity.id
_entity.type
_entity.pdbx_description
1 polymer ?
#
loop_
_entity_poly.entity_id
_entity_poly.type
_entity_poly.pdbx_seq_one_letter_code
_entity_poly.pdbx_strand_id
1 'polypeptide(L)'
;VVLGLLALPAMISAQNVTPTVTVTQNDTLGSFLADGNGMTLYLFLKDEPGVTNCYGTCAENWPPLLVEGDPVAGDGVDAAMLGTTERTDGAIQVTYNGWPLYYYAKDVAPGDTVGQEVGNVWYVVSPAGEQIPPAAAAAAEVAATEAMTETTAMTDTMAMTDTAAMTETMAMTDTAAMA
;
A
#
# COMPACT_ATOMS: atom_id res chain seq x y z
N VAL A 1 52.02 17.67 35.86
CA VAL A 1 52.06 17.26 34.44
C VAL A 1 50.88 16.33 34.20
N VAL A 2 49.74 16.87 33.79
CA VAL A 2 48.53 16.07 33.52
C VAL A 2 48.55 15.74 32.03
N LEU A 3 48.95 14.51 31.69
CA LEU A 3 48.87 13.99 30.33
C LEU A 3 47.40 13.76 29.99
N GLY A 4 46.84 14.66 29.19
CA GLY A 4 45.50 14.53 28.62
C GLY A 4 45.52 13.52 27.46
N LEU A 5 44.75 12.44 27.62
CA LEU A 5 44.49 11.45 26.58
C LEU A 5 43.50 12.06 25.57
N LEU A 6 43.98 12.46 24.40
CA LEU A 6 43.14 12.88 23.27
C LEU A 6 42.46 11.62 22.71
N ALA A 7 41.20 11.39 23.10
CA ALA A 7 40.34 10.41 22.44
C ALA A 7 39.95 10.96 21.05
N LEU A 8 40.47 10.33 20.00
CA LEU A 8 40.04 10.57 18.62
C LEU A 8 38.58 10.09 18.46
N PRO A 9 37.70 10.86 17.81
CA PRO A 9 36.38 10.35 17.44
C PRO A 9 36.55 9.25 16.39
N ALA A 10 36.03 8.06 16.66
CA ALA A 10 35.89 7.01 15.66
C ALA A 10 34.93 7.51 14.57
N MET A 11 35.40 7.61 13.34
CA MET A 11 34.52 7.84 12.19
C MET A 11 33.65 6.59 12.01
N ILE A 12 32.36 6.70 12.28
CA ILE A 12 31.38 5.68 11.94
C ILE A 12 31.23 5.74 10.41
N SER A 13 31.79 4.77 9.69
CA SER A 13 31.45 4.56 8.29
C SER A 13 29.96 4.24 8.21
N ALA A 14 29.22 5.04 7.44
CA ALA A 14 27.87 4.68 7.04
C ALA A 14 27.96 3.40 6.21
N GLN A 15 27.49 2.29 6.78
CA GLN A 15 27.35 1.05 6.03
C GLN A 15 26.25 1.30 4.99
N ASN A 16 26.56 1.13 3.71
CA ASN A 16 25.56 1.10 2.64
C ASN A 16 24.70 -0.16 2.83
N VAL A 17 23.68 -0.07 3.68
CA VAL A 17 22.71 -1.14 3.85
C VAL A 17 21.77 -1.09 2.65
N THR A 18 21.88 -2.08 1.77
CA THR A 18 20.94 -2.25 0.66
C THR A 18 19.56 -2.54 1.25
N PRO A 19 18.52 -1.76 0.91
CA PRO A 19 17.18 -2.01 1.42
C PRO A 19 16.68 -3.38 0.93
N THR A 20 15.89 -4.05 1.76
CA THR A 20 15.28 -5.34 1.39
C THR A 20 14.10 -5.14 0.46
N VAL A 21 13.31 -4.09 0.70
CA VAL A 21 12.15 -3.72 -0.12
C VAL A 21 12.22 -2.23 -0.42
N THR A 22 11.88 -1.85 -1.65
CA THR A 22 11.80 -0.48 -2.16
C THR A 22 10.53 -0.31 -2.98
N VAL A 23 10.17 0.93 -3.31
CA VAL A 23 9.14 1.22 -4.32
C VAL A 23 9.81 1.64 -5.63
N THR A 24 9.38 1.03 -6.73
CA THR A 24 9.70 1.45 -8.09
C THR A 24 8.41 1.73 -8.87
N GLN A 25 8.51 2.11 -10.15
CA GLN A 25 7.35 2.37 -10.99
C GLN A 25 7.61 2.10 -12.47
N ASN A 26 6.53 1.83 -13.21
CA ASN A 26 6.51 1.85 -14.67
C ASN A 26 5.17 2.40 -15.20
N ASP A 27 5.10 2.68 -16.50
CA ASP A 27 3.92 3.30 -17.13
C ASP A 27 2.69 2.37 -17.18
N THR A 28 2.87 1.06 -16.97
CA THR A 28 1.80 0.06 -17.11
C THR A 28 1.10 -0.25 -15.78
N LEU A 29 1.87 -0.40 -14.70
CA LEU A 29 1.37 -0.81 -13.38
C LEU A 29 1.40 0.33 -12.35
N GLY A 30 1.98 1.48 -12.69
CA GLY A 30 2.21 2.55 -11.72
C GLY A 30 3.33 2.15 -10.74
N SER A 31 3.18 2.55 -9.47
CA SER A 31 4.14 2.22 -8.41
C SER A 31 3.92 0.81 -7.86
N PHE A 32 5.01 0.10 -7.58
CA PHE A 32 4.99 -1.26 -7.03
C PHE A 32 6.25 -1.58 -6.21
N LEU A 33 6.17 -2.63 -5.42
CA LEU A 33 7.29 -3.11 -4.60
C LEU A 33 8.34 -3.84 -5.44
N ALA A 34 9.60 -3.55 -5.14
CA ALA A 34 10.76 -4.25 -5.65
C ALA A 34 11.76 -4.50 -4.51
N ASP A 35 12.75 -5.36 -4.71
CA ASP A 35 13.87 -5.49 -3.77
C ASP A 35 14.88 -4.33 -3.92
N GLY A 36 15.96 -4.35 -3.15
CA GLY A 36 17.02 -3.33 -3.24
C GLY A 36 17.82 -3.33 -4.55
N ASN A 37 17.64 -4.34 -5.41
CA ASN A 37 18.21 -4.39 -6.76
C ASN A 37 17.17 -3.99 -7.83
N GLY A 38 15.95 -3.66 -7.44
CA GLY A 38 14.86 -3.29 -8.34
C GLY A 38 14.13 -4.48 -8.97
N MET A 39 14.32 -5.71 -8.47
CA MET A 39 13.56 -6.87 -8.92
C MET A 39 12.15 -6.84 -8.33
N THR A 40 11.14 -7.00 -9.18
CA THR A 40 9.71 -6.91 -8.80
C THR A 40 9.32 -7.96 -7.78
N LEU A 41 8.48 -7.56 -6.82
CA LEU A 41 7.94 -8.43 -5.79
C LEU A 41 6.46 -8.73 -6.01
N TYR A 42 6.10 -9.97 -5.76
CA TYR A 42 4.79 -10.55 -6.01
C TYR A 42 4.16 -11.10 -4.73
N LEU A 43 2.83 -11.11 -4.71
CA LEU A 43 2.03 -11.88 -3.76
C LEU A 43 1.33 -13.05 -4.47
N PHE A 44 0.99 -14.06 -3.67
CA PHE A 44 0.26 -15.24 -4.11
C PHE A 44 -1.14 -15.27 -3.50
N LEU A 45 -2.19 -15.22 -4.31
CA LEU A 45 -3.58 -15.22 -3.82
C LEU A 45 -4.02 -16.49 -3.12
N LYS A 46 -3.23 -17.57 -3.19
CA LYS A 46 -3.50 -18.77 -2.42
C LYS A 46 -2.80 -18.77 -1.06
N ASP A 47 -2.03 -17.74 -0.73
CA ASP A 47 -1.48 -17.56 0.60
C ASP A 47 -2.49 -16.90 1.55
N GLU A 48 -2.19 -16.97 2.84
CA GLU A 48 -2.90 -16.24 3.89
C GLU A 48 -1.91 -15.29 4.58
N PRO A 49 -2.37 -14.29 5.34
CA PRO A 49 -1.47 -13.40 6.07
C PRO A 49 -0.49 -14.18 6.96
N GLY A 50 0.81 -14.05 6.69
CA GLY A 50 1.88 -14.73 7.40
C GLY A 50 2.03 -16.22 7.07
N VAL A 51 1.25 -16.79 6.14
CA VAL A 51 1.31 -18.21 5.80
C VAL A 51 1.49 -18.40 4.29
N THR A 52 2.63 -19.00 3.92
CA THR A 52 2.92 -19.42 2.54
C THR A 52 2.40 -20.82 2.26
N ASN A 53 1.76 -21.00 1.10
CA ASN A 53 1.38 -22.27 0.50
C ASN A 53 2.30 -22.65 -0.69
N CYS A 54 3.34 -21.86 -0.96
CA CYS A 54 4.25 -22.04 -2.09
C CYS A 54 5.55 -22.75 -1.67
N TYR A 55 5.63 -24.04 -2.02
CA TYR A 55 6.77 -24.92 -1.77
C TYR A 55 7.08 -25.81 -2.99
N GLY A 56 8.26 -26.45 -2.98
CA GLY A 56 8.72 -27.33 -4.07
C GLY A 56 8.76 -26.59 -5.41
N THR A 57 8.20 -27.18 -6.45
CA THR A 57 8.16 -26.57 -7.80
C THR A 57 7.45 -25.20 -7.83
N CYS A 58 6.58 -24.90 -6.87
CA CYS A 58 6.04 -23.54 -6.74
C CYS A 58 7.18 -22.56 -6.44
N ALA A 59 7.98 -22.84 -5.41
CA ALA A 59 9.08 -21.99 -4.97
C ALA A 59 10.26 -21.97 -5.97
N GLU A 60 10.36 -22.96 -6.85
CA GLU A 60 11.32 -22.93 -7.97
C GLU A 60 10.91 -21.90 -9.04
N ASN A 61 9.61 -21.77 -9.33
CA ASN A 61 9.09 -20.80 -10.29
C ASN A 61 8.85 -19.42 -9.65
N TRP A 62 8.60 -19.40 -8.35
CA TRP A 62 8.31 -18.22 -7.54
C TRP A 62 9.21 -18.21 -6.30
N PRO A 63 10.50 -17.89 -6.45
CA PRO A 63 11.43 -17.92 -5.33
C PRO A 63 10.99 -16.97 -4.21
N PRO A 64 10.95 -17.41 -2.95
CA PRO A 64 10.61 -16.53 -1.84
C PRO A 64 11.69 -15.47 -1.62
N LEU A 65 11.29 -14.26 -1.23
CA LEU A 65 12.22 -13.24 -0.75
C LEU A 65 12.67 -13.61 0.67
N LEU A 66 13.87 -14.18 0.80
CA LEU A 66 14.41 -14.65 2.07
C LEU A 66 15.37 -13.65 2.71
N VAL A 67 15.41 -13.64 4.04
CA VAL A 67 16.32 -12.79 4.84
C VAL A 67 16.94 -13.58 6.00
N GLU A 68 18.14 -13.20 6.42
CA GLU A 68 18.79 -13.76 7.61
C GLU A 68 18.58 -12.90 8.88
N GLY A 69 18.06 -11.68 8.73
CA GLY A 69 17.79 -10.75 9.81
C GLY A 69 16.57 -9.89 9.50
N ASP A 70 16.45 -8.75 10.19
CA ASP A 70 15.31 -7.85 10.01
C ASP A 70 15.30 -7.24 8.60
N PRO A 71 14.16 -7.28 7.88
CA PRO A 71 14.05 -6.66 6.58
C PRO A 71 14.12 -5.14 6.71
N VAL A 72 14.80 -4.50 5.75
CA VAL A 72 15.03 -3.05 5.76
C VAL A 72 14.12 -2.37 4.73
N ALA A 73 13.30 -1.44 5.20
CA ALA A 73 12.48 -0.60 4.33
C ALA A 73 13.36 0.45 3.62
N GLY A 74 13.24 0.51 2.30
CA GLY A 74 13.82 1.56 1.47
C GLY A 74 12.81 2.66 1.12
N ASP A 75 13.16 3.48 0.14
CA ASP A 75 12.35 4.63 -0.27
C ASP A 75 10.93 4.21 -0.69
N GLY A 76 9.93 4.94 -0.18
CA GLY A 76 8.51 4.74 -0.48
C GLY A 76 7.82 3.58 0.23
N VAL A 77 8.56 2.77 1.00
CA VAL A 77 8.02 1.61 1.71
C VAL A 77 7.53 2.00 3.10
N ASP A 78 6.33 1.56 3.47
CA ASP A 78 5.85 1.71 4.85
C ASP A 78 6.49 0.63 5.73
N ALA A 79 7.44 1.04 6.57
CA ALA A 79 8.12 0.15 7.49
C ALA A 79 7.17 -0.56 8.47
N ALA A 80 5.98 -0.01 8.75
CA ALA A 80 5.00 -0.65 9.64
C ALA A 80 4.30 -1.86 8.98
N MET A 81 4.28 -1.91 7.65
CA MET A 81 3.73 -3.04 6.90
C MET A 81 4.75 -4.14 6.67
N LEU A 82 6.04 -3.83 6.81
CA LEU A 82 7.13 -4.78 6.56
C LEU A 82 7.28 -5.74 7.74
N GLY A 83 7.37 -7.03 7.44
CA GLY A 83 7.50 -8.08 8.45
C GLY A 83 8.17 -9.32 7.89
N THR A 84 8.09 -10.40 8.64
CA THR A 84 8.63 -11.71 8.26
C THR A 84 7.70 -12.83 8.70
N THR A 85 7.81 -13.98 8.04
CA THR A 85 7.23 -15.24 8.50
C THR A 85 8.25 -16.38 8.42
N GLU A 86 8.17 -17.30 9.37
CA GLU A 86 8.96 -18.52 9.37
C GLU A 86 8.29 -19.55 8.45
N ARG A 87 9.03 -20.00 7.44
CA ARG A 87 8.58 -21.05 6.52
C ARG A 87 8.79 -22.43 7.16
N THR A 88 7.99 -23.40 6.73
CA THR A 88 8.11 -24.79 7.24
C THR A 88 9.42 -25.49 6.86
N ASP A 89 10.16 -24.95 5.89
CA ASP A 89 11.52 -25.37 5.51
C ASP A 89 12.62 -24.74 6.40
N GLY A 90 12.24 -23.90 7.37
CA GLY A 90 13.13 -23.24 8.34
C GLY A 90 13.71 -21.90 7.85
N ALA A 91 13.42 -21.48 6.62
CA ALA A 91 13.84 -20.18 6.12
C ALA A 91 12.91 -19.05 6.61
N ILE A 92 13.45 -17.84 6.73
CA ILE A 92 12.66 -16.65 7.06
C ILE A 92 12.35 -15.88 5.78
N GLN A 93 11.07 -15.69 5.50
CA GLN A 93 10.58 -14.99 4.32
C GLN A 93 10.03 -13.62 4.70
N VAL A 94 10.30 -12.62 3.87
CA VAL A 94 9.77 -11.27 4.04
C VAL A 94 8.28 -11.25 3.72
N THR A 95 7.52 -10.53 4.55
CA THR A 95 6.13 -10.22 4.30
C THR A 95 5.93 -8.71 4.19
N TYR A 96 4.90 -8.28 3.45
CA TYR A 96 4.47 -6.88 3.43
C TYR A 96 2.95 -6.81 3.49
N ASN A 97 2.44 -6.03 4.45
CA ASN A 97 1.02 -6.01 4.82
C ASN A 97 0.47 -7.43 5.07
N GLY A 98 1.30 -8.29 5.67
CA GLY A 98 0.98 -9.69 5.95
C GLY A 98 1.20 -10.66 4.77
N TRP A 99 1.35 -10.20 3.53
CA TRP A 99 1.53 -11.10 2.38
C TRP A 99 2.98 -11.59 2.27
N PRO A 100 3.25 -12.91 2.14
CA PRO A 100 4.56 -13.42 1.78
C PRO A 100 4.99 -12.89 0.40
N LEU A 101 6.23 -12.39 0.31
CA LEU A 101 6.76 -11.80 -0.92
C LEU A 101 7.60 -12.79 -1.71
N TYR A 102 7.44 -12.77 -3.03
CA TYR A 102 8.13 -13.66 -3.96
C TYR A 102 8.72 -12.89 -5.14
N TYR A 103 9.76 -13.47 -5.72
CA TYR A 103 10.24 -13.17 -7.06
C TYR A 103 9.52 -14.05 -8.08
N TYR A 104 9.67 -13.71 -9.37
CA TYR A 104 9.31 -14.61 -10.46
C TYR A 104 10.55 -15.08 -11.22
N ALA A 105 10.71 -16.38 -11.42
CA ALA A 105 11.91 -16.96 -12.03
C ALA A 105 12.15 -16.55 -13.50
N LYS A 106 11.17 -15.93 -14.17
CA LYS A 106 11.32 -15.43 -15.54
C LYS A 106 11.57 -13.93 -15.63
N ASP A 107 11.50 -13.19 -14.52
CA ASP A 107 11.98 -11.81 -14.48
C ASP A 107 13.51 -11.85 -14.44
N VAL A 108 14.17 -11.19 -15.40
CA VAL A 108 15.63 -11.26 -15.57
C VAL A 108 16.31 -9.91 -15.41
N ALA A 109 15.54 -8.83 -15.43
CA ALA A 109 16.01 -7.46 -15.26
C ALA A 109 15.16 -6.70 -14.22
N PRO A 110 15.74 -5.67 -13.57
CA PRO A 110 15.00 -4.78 -12.70
C PRO A 110 13.80 -4.15 -13.42
N GLY A 111 12.64 -4.15 -12.76
CA GLY A 111 11.39 -3.65 -13.32
C GLY A 111 10.69 -4.58 -14.31
N ASP A 112 11.22 -5.77 -14.61
CA ASP A 112 10.45 -6.82 -15.29
C ASP A 112 9.25 -7.18 -14.44
N THR A 113 8.06 -7.23 -15.06
CA THR A 113 6.82 -7.59 -14.37
C THR A 113 6.10 -8.74 -15.06
N VAL A 114 6.83 -9.68 -15.69
CA VAL A 114 6.22 -10.70 -16.56
C VAL A 114 5.44 -11.77 -15.79
N GLY A 115 5.58 -11.80 -14.46
CA GLY A 115 4.77 -12.62 -13.56
C GLY A 115 3.35 -12.10 -13.29
N GLN A 116 3.03 -10.86 -13.69
CA GLN A 116 1.71 -10.28 -13.44
C GLN A 116 0.61 -11.16 -14.04
N GLU A 117 -0.41 -11.46 -13.23
CA GLU A 117 -1.60 -12.25 -13.60
C GLU A 117 -1.32 -13.72 -13.99
N VAL A 118 -0.12 -14.24 -13.75
CA VAL A 118 0.17 -15.65 -14.06
C VAL A 118 -0.78 -16.56 -13.28
N GLY A 119 -1.55 -17.37 -14.01
CA GLY A 119 -2.54 -18.27 -13.44
C GLY A 119 -3.68 -17.58 -12.69
N ASN A 120 -3.86 -16.26 -12.86
CA ASN A 120 -4.83 -15.42 -12.13
C ASN A 120 -4.66 -15.44 -10.60
N VAL A 121 -3.47 -15.81 -10.12
CA VAL A 121 -3.18 -15.98 -8.69
C VAL A 121 -1.88 -15.31 -8.26
N TRP A 122 -1.09 -14.78 -9.19
CA TRP A 122 0.15 -14.07 -8.92
C TRP A 122 0.02 -12.62 -9.36
N TYR A 123 0.31 -11.69 -8.46
CA TYR A 123 0.14 -10.27 -8.71
C TYR A 123 1.30 -9.49 -8.13
N VAL A 124 1.71 -8.45 -8.86
CA VAL A 124 2.65 -7.44 -8.38
C VAL A 124 2.04 -6.73 -7.18
N VAL A 125 2.86 -6.46 -6.17
CA VAL A 125 2.42 -5.82 -4.92
C VAL A 125 2.52 -4.31 -5.03
N SER A 126 1.43 -3.60 -4.71
CA SER A 126 1.39 -2.13 -4.64
C SER A 126 2.09 -1.61 -3.37
N PRO A 127 2.44 -0.32 -3.28
CA PRO A 127 2.95 0.29 -2.04
C PRO A 127 1.99 0.18 -0.85
N ALA A 128 0.68 0.01 -1.11
CA ALA A 128 -0.34 -0.24 -0.09
C ALA A 128 -0.37 -1.70 0.40
N GLY A 129 0.47 -2.58 -0.16
CA GLY A 129 0.53 -3.99 0.20
C GLY A 129 -0.66 -4.80 -0.32
N GLU A 130 -1.20 -4.40 -1.46
CA GLU A 130 -2.32 -5.04 -2.14
C GLU A 130 -1.91 -5.49 -3.54
N GLN A 131 -2.70 -6.37 -4.15
CA GLN A 131 -2.50 -6.73 -5.56
C GLN A 131 -2.74 -5.50 -6.45
N ILE A 132 -1.94 -5.33 -7.49
CA ILE A 132 -2.28 -4.41 -8.56
C ILE A 132 -3.28 -5.12 -9.50
N PRO A 133 -4.55 -4.69 -9.55
CA PRO A 133 -5.55 -5.33 -10.40
C PRO A 133 -5.23 -5.06 -11.88
N PRO A 134 -5.75 -5.90 -12.80
CA PRO A 134 -5.69 -5.61 -14.23
C PRO A 134 -6.22 -4.21 -14.52
N ALA A 135 -5.63 -3.49 -15.48
CA ALA A 135 -6.03 -2.11 -15.80
C ALA A 135 -7.55 -1.95 -16.07
N ALA A 136 -8.21 -3.00 -16.58
CA ALA A 136 -9.65 -3.01 -16.78
C ALA A 136 -10.46 -3.08 -15.47
N ALA A 137 -9.94 -3.73 -14.43
CA ALA A 137 -10.53 -3.79 -13.09
C ALA A 137 -10.22 -2.52 -12.28
N ALA A 138 -9.02 -1.93 -12.45
CA ALA A 138 -8.69 -0.63 -11.86
C ALA A 138 -9.66 0.48 -12.33
N ALA A 139 -10.04 0.48 -13.62
CA ALA A 139 -11.03 1.43 -14.14
C ALA A 139 -12.45 1.22 -13.57
N ALA A 140 -12.81 -0.02 -13.20
CA ALA A 140 -14.11 -0.32 -12.59
C ALA A 140 -14.18 0.10 -11.12
N GLU A 141 -13.07 0.02 -10.39
CA GLU A 141 -12.98 0.46 -8.99
C GLU A 141 -13.08 1.99 -8.87
N VAL A 142 -12.43 2.73 -9.78
CA VAL A 142 -12.57 4.20 -9.87
C VAL A 142 -14.01 4.61 -10.20
N ALA A 143 -14.72 3.85 -11.04
CA ALA A 143 -16.14 4.07 -11.31
C ALA A 143 -17.04 3.78 -10.10
N ALA A 144 -16.65 2.84 -9.23
CA ALA A 144 -17.38 2.53 -8.00
C ALA A 144 -17.22 3.63 -6.93
N THR A 145 -16.05 4.29 -6.86
CA THR A 145 -15.83 5.44 -5.95
C THR A 145 -16.62 6.68 -6.40
N GLU A 146 -16.72 6.96 -7.69
CA GLU A 146 -17.50 8.12 -8.21
C GLU A 146 -19.01 7.94 -7.97
N ALA A 147 -19.52 6.70 -8.02
CA ALA A 147 -20.92 6.40 -7.70
C ALA A 147 -21.26 6.60 -6.20
N MET A 148 -20.26 6.53 -5.30
CA MET A 148 -20.47 6.70 -3.86
C MET A 148 -20.48 8.18 -3.43
N THR A 149 -19.95 9.10 -4.23
CA THR A 149 -20.04 10.55 -3.98
C THR A 149 -21.37 11.19 -4.40
N GLU A 150 -22.13 10.59 -5.32
CA GLU A 150 -23.42 11.15 -5.79
C GLU A 150 -24.58 10.95 -4.79
N THR A 151 -24.53 9.90 -3.96
CA THR A 151 -25.58 9.63 -2.95
C THR A 151 -25.56 10.62 -1.77
N THR A 152 -24.41 11.23 -1.43
CA THR A 152 -24.32 12.21 -0.34
C THR A 152 -24.87 13.59 -0.73
N ALA A 153 -24.92 13.92 -2.04
CA ALA A 153 -25.46 15.20 -2.50
C ALA A 153 -27.00 15.30 -2.39
N MET A 154 -27.71 14.18 -2.32
CA MET A 154 -29.19 14.17 -2.29
C MET A 154 -29.80 14.29 -0.89
N THR A 155 -29.03 14.02 0.18
CA THR A 155 -29.53 14.07 1.57
C THR A 155 -29.42 15.46 2.21
N ASP A 156 -28.57 16.36 1.67
CA ASP A 156 -28.35 17.70 2.25
C ASP A 156 -29.48 18.71 1.91
N THR A 157 -30.27 18.43 0.85
CA THR A 157 -31.35 19.35 0.43
C THR A 157 -32.61 19.23 1.31
N MET A 158 -32.79 18.13 2.05
CA MET A 158 -34.01 17.90 2.85
C MET A 158 -33.95 18.41 4.30
N ALA A 159 -32.78 18.87 4.78
CA ALA A 159 -32.61 19.32 6.16
C ALA A 159 -32.87 20.83 6.40
N MET A 160 -33.05 21.65 5.35
CA MET A 160 -33.17 23.12 5.49
C MET A 160 -34.60 23.70 5.52
N THR A 161 -35.67 22.89 5.44
CA THR A 161 -37.05 23.41 5.39
C THR A 161 -37.81 23.50 6.72
N ASP A 162 -37.25 23.08 7.87
CA ASP A 162 -37.99 23.04 9.15
C ASP A 162 -37.63 24.16 10.17
N THR A 163 -36.98 25.25 9.75
CA THR A 163 -36.62 26.38 10.64
C THR A 163 -37.21 27.73 10.19
N ALA A 164 -38.41 27.73 9.60
CA ALA A 164 -39.09 28.98 9.19
C ALA A 164 -40.51 29.16 9.74
N ALA A 165 -40.92 28.39 10.76
CA ALA A 165 -42.28 28.46 11.33
C ALA A 165 -42.38 29.03 12.75
N MET A 166 -41.31 29.64 13.29
CA MET A 166 -41.42 30.37 14.56
C MET A 166 -40.74 31.73 14.47
N THR A 167 -41.58 32.75 14.68
CA THR A 167 -41.31 34.06 15.30
C THR A 167 -41.28 35.28 14.36
N GLU A 168 -42.41 36.03 14.45
CA GLU A 168 -42.56 37.48 14.38
C GLU A 168 -42.18 38.27 13.10
N THR A 169 -43.20 38.87 12.49
CA THR A 169 -43.16 40.32 12.22
C THR A 169 -44.57 40.92 12.33
N MET A 170 -44.83 41.54 13.49
CA MET A 170 -45.79 42.63 13.63
C MET A 170 -45.42 43.78 12.66
N ALA A 171 -46.41 44.34 11.97
CA ALA A 171 -46.72 45.78 11.89
C ALA A 171 -47.25 46.23 10.51
N MET A 172 -48.50 46.72 10.50
CA MET A 172 -49.00 47.92 9.79
C MET A 172 -50.53 47.96 9.99
N THR A 173 -51.06 48.56 11.06
CA THR A 173 -51.49 49.97 11.21
C THR A 173 -52.31 50.53 10.04
N ASP A 174 -53.62 50.69 10.31
CA ASP A 174 -54.34 51.97 10.39
C ASP A 174 -55.56 52.22 9.46
N THR A 175 -56.59 52.77 10.10
CA THR A 175 -57.63 53.69 9.60
C THR A 175 -58.72 53.16 8.65
N ALA A 176 -59.93 53.01 9.21
CA ALA A 176 -61.14 53.60 8.63
C ALA A 176 -62.24 53.76 9.72
N ALA A 177 -62.25 54.95 10.33
CA ALA A 177 -63.49 55.56 10.82
C ALA A 177 -64.12 56.32 9.64
N MET A 178 -65.43 56.18 9.42
CA MET A 178 -66.43 57.24 9.21
C MET A 178 -67.67 56.68 8.50
N ALA A 179 -68.83 57.10 9.05
CA ALA A 179 -70.22 56.94 8.63
C ALA A 179 -70.95 55.67 9.11
#